data_AF-A0A7S1XVS2-F1
#
_entry.id   AF-A0A7S1XVS2-F1
#
_cell.length_a   1.000
_cell.length_b   1.000
_cell.length_c   1.000
_cell.angle_alpha   90.00
_cell.angle_beta   90.00
_cell.angle_gamma   90.00
#
_symmetry.space_group_name_H-M   'P 1'
#
loop_
_entity.id
_entity.type
_entity.pdbx_description
1 polymer ?
#
loop_
_entity_poly.entity_id
_entity_poly.type
_entity_poly.pdbx_seq_one_letter_code
_entity_poly.pdbx_strand_id
1 'polypeptide(L)'
;SASAAARSRVPNAATTQPARRRPLPSNTAGSGSAGSGPTRSRGSTYALYSAIWPPNTRLGLGLGSGNAAAMRTLALGLCLGLGLAQKPTPRLDVEVDKSGAYAVTLDGLTWAQGGPVALTVGSEARVAGDGGLELVEGPEFEDDELCSLGPCRRTWMTWSDHADGLMETSFEIYSDGVIVYEQSFPKGLQGTAVKGGTDPAAEKDLLSTSFPAFVAQEGLKGGPAGVLHFAGKFMKDTRSSPWGPRTNITSGEESGPFVLFDAHNDNAVITSTFSNFMTGSQTAVTDQSGYITVGLGLLGSVLSVPPGYSLKFISVLGDGVTDAVLNWGKIMRAQYGKSAVAGYERDISLRYLGYATDNGAYYYYHTEDGVNYEETLEDVHDYAEKIGVPYKYILIDSWWYLKGAGSGVKDWTEQPDVFPSGFQASLSLSLSLSLSPKDRKS
;
A
#
# COMPACT_ATOMS: atom_id res chain seq x y z
N SER A 1 -19.84 -49.08 50.31
CA SER A 1 -18.44 -48.60 50.41
C SER A 1 -18.34 -47.28 49.68
N ALA A 2 -18.03 -46.21 50.43
CA ALA A 2 -17.59 -44.84 50.08
C ALA A 2 -18.17 -44.14 48.82
N SER A 3 -18.98 -43.07 48.89
CA SER A 3 -18.83 -41.72 49.51
C SER A 3 -18.02 -40.70 48.69
N ALA A 4 -18.69 -39.65 48.21
CA ALA A 4 -18.35 -38.20 48.35
C ALA A 4 -18.93 -37.41 47.16
N ALA A 5 -20.13 -36.81 47.23
CA ALA A 5 -20.52 -35.57 47.93
C ALA A 5 -19.74 -34.32 47.47
N ALA A 6 -20.27 -33.67 46.43
CA ALA A 6 -19.90 -32.31 46.03
C ALA A 6 -20.36 -31.29 47.10
N ARG A 7 -19.44 -30.44 47.55
CA ARG A 7 -19.75 -29.22 48.30
C ARG A 7 -19.22 -28.01 47.55
N SER A 8 -20.13 -27.09 47.27
CA SER A 8 -19.85 -25.75 46.77
C SER A 8 -19.03 -24.96 47.80
N ARG A 9 -18.02 -24.24 47.31
CA ARG A 9 -17.35 -23.17 48.04
C ARG A 9 -17.40 -21.91 47.20
N VAL A 10 -18.16 -20.94 47.68
CA VAL A 10 -18.08 -19.52 47.32
C VAL A 10 -16.80 -18.95 47.93
N PRO A 11 -15.98 -18.20 47.18
CA PRO A 11 -15.00 -17.31 47.77
C PRO A 11 -15.51 -15.86 47.81
N ASN A 12 -15.22 -15.24 48.96
CA ASN A 12 -15.60 -13.91 49.39
C ASN A 12 -15.16 -12.77 48.47
N ALA A 13 -16.01 -11.74 48.46
CA ALA A 13 -15.70 -10.39 48.03
C ALA A 13 -14.52 -9.82 48.83
N ALA A 14 -13.46 -9.43 48.11
CA ALA A 14 -12.38 -8.61 48.63
C ALA A 14 -12.64 -7.16 48.25
N THR A 15 -12.86 -6.34 49.27
CA THR A 15 -12.92 -4.88 49.26
C THR A 15 -11.55 -4.32 48.85
N THR A 16 -11.45 -3.71 47.67
CA THR A 16 -10.28 -2.91 47.27
C THR A 16 -10.65 -1.43 47.26
N GLN A 17 -10.00 -0.68 48.15
CA GLN A 17 -9.97 0.79 48.15
C GLN A 17 -9.34 1.32 46.85
N PRO A 18 -9.76 2.50 46.36
CA PRO A 18 -9.21 3.07 45.12
C PRO A 18 -7.78 3.58 45.34
N ALA A 19 -6.89 3.15 44.45
CA ALA A 19 -5.50 3.60 44.39
C ALA A 19 -5.42 5.08 44.02
N ARG A 20 -4.57 5.81 44.77
CA ARG A 20 -4.23 7.21 44.54
C ARG A 20 -3.62 7.42 43.15
N ARG A 21 -4.13 8.43 42.43
CA ARG A 21 -3.56 8.94 41.17
C ARG A 21 -2.10 9.35 41.38
N ARG A 22 -1.19 8.78 40.56
CA ARG A 22 0.14 9.36 40.32
C ARG A 22 0.00 10.42 39.22
N PRO A 23 0.58 11.62 39.36
CA PRO A 23 0.63 12.59 38.27
C PRO A 23 1.65 12.14 37.22
N LEU A 24 1.29 12.31 35.94
CA LEU A 24 2.19 12.18 34.80
C LEU A 24 3.04 13.46 34.63
N PRO A 25 4.24 13.35 34.04
CA PRO A 25 5.24 14.42 34.03
C PRO A 25 4.88 15.55 33.05
N SER A 26 5.14 16.78 33.50
CA SER A 26 5.04 18.01 32.73
C SER A 26 6.12 18.07 31.64
N ASN A 27 5.72 18.16 30.37
CA ASN A 27 6.62 18.58 29.29
C ASN A 27 6.73 20.10 29.28
N THR A 28 7.83 20.61 29.84
CA THR A 28 8.26 22.00 29.67
C THR A 28 8.82 22.20 28.26
N ALA A 29 8.09 22.94 27.43
CA ALA A 29 8.61 23.52 26.20
C ALA A 29 9.59 24.65 26.54
N GLY A 30 10.85 24.47 26.13
CA GLY A 30 11.92 25.45 26.27
C GLY A 30 11.82 26.57 25.24
N SER A 31 11.85 27.80 25.74
CA SER A 31 11.97 29.06 25.02
C SER A 31 13.43 29.41 24.67
N GLY A 32 13.64 30.05 23.51
CA GLY A 32 14.84 30.83 23.16
C GLY A 32 15.35 30.50 21.75
N SER A 33 15.77 31.42 20.88
CA SER A 33 15.95 32.87 20.96
C SER A 33 16.11 33.44 19.54
N ALA A 34 15.76 34.70 19.37
CA ALA A 34 15.86 35.50 18.16
C ALA A 34 17.30 35.69 17.62
N GLY A 35 17.41 35.94 16.30
CA GLY A 35 18.65 36.40 15.66
C GLY A 35 18.50 36.73 14.16
N SER A 36 18.17 38.00 13.88
CA SER A 36 18.56 38.83 12.71
C SER A 36 18.49 38.30 11.27
N GLY A 37 17.70 39.00 10.42
CA GLY A 37 17.75 38.94 8.95
C GLY A 37 19.01 39.58 8.34
N PRO A 38 19.08 39.74 6.99
CA PRO A 38 18.34 40.86 6.39
C PRO A 38 17.73 40.63 4.98
N THR A 39 16.61 41.34 4.77
CA THR A 39 16.13 42.07 3.56
C THR A 39 16.20 41.46 2.14
N ARG A 40 14.99 41.16 1.64
CA ARG A 40 14.32 41.60 0.39
C ARG A 40 15.13 41.78 -0.91
N SER A 41 14.62 41.13 -1.96
CA SER A 41 14.14 41.87 -3.14
C SER A 41 12.88 41.20 -3.73
N ARG A 42 11.96 42.04 -4.19
CA ARG A 42 10.63 41.70 -4.74
C ARG A 42 10.75 41.52 -6.25
N GLY A 43 9.93 40.63 -6.80
CA GLY A 43 9.66 40.53 -8.23
C GLY A 43 8.38 39.73 -8.49
N SER A 44 7.25 40.43 -8.43
CA SER A 44 5.89 40.00 -8.75
C SER A 44 5.70 39.71 -10.25
N THR A 45 4.92 38.69 -10.63
CA THR A 45 3.73 38.85 -11.49
C THR A 45 2.93 37.54 -11.68
N TYR A 46 1.61 37.68 -11.59
CA TYR A 46 0.58 36.71 -11.97
C TYR A 46 0.33 36.74 -13.49
N ALA A 47 0.06 35.58 -14.11
CA ALA A 47 -0.81 35.42 -15.30
C ALA A 47 -1.07 33.90 -15.48
N LEU A 48 -2.25 33.34 -15.17
CA LEU A 48 -3.44 33.25 -16.04
C LEU A 48 -3.12 32.82 -17.49
N TYR A 49 -3.38 31.54 -17.80
CA TYR A 49 -3.80 31.12 -19.14
C TYR A 49 -4.92 30.09 -19.03
N SER A 50 -6.07 30.49 -19.52
CA SER A 50 -7.21 29.65 -19.85
C SER A 50 -7.55 29.83 -21.33
N ALA A 51 -7.93 28.70 -21.94
CA ALA A 51 -8.71 28.53 -23.17
C ALA A 51 -8.05 28.82 -24.53
N ILE A 52 -8.24 27.90 -25.50
CA ILE A 52 -9.26 27.98 -26.58
C ILE A 52 -8.92 26.94 -27.68
N TRP A 53 -9.88 26.06 -27.98
CA TRP A 53 -9.95 25.26 -29.22
C TRP A 53 -10.27 26.14 -30.45
N PRO A 54 -9.87 25.71 -31.66
CA PRO A 54 -10.70 25.95 -32.84
C PRO A 54 -11.09 24.67 -33.59
N PRO A 55 -12.15 24.74 -34.42
CA PRO A 55 -12.96 23.59 -34.82
C PRO A 55 -12.71 23.10 -36.25
N ASN A 56 -13.23 21.89 -36.52
CA ASN A 56 -13.81 21.41 -37.78
C ASN A 56 -13.28 21.96 -39.11
N THR A 57 -12.64 21.10 -39.89
CA THR A 57 -12.65 21.22 -41.35
C THR A 57 -13.00 19.87 -41.98
N ARG A 58 -14.25 19.77 -42.45
CA ARG A 58 -14.70 18.76 -43.41
C ARG A 58 -14.04 19.07 -44.76
N LEU A 59 -13.39 18.09 -45.38
CA LEU A 59 -13.00 18.15 -46.78
C LEU A 59 -13.66 16.98 -47.51
N GLY A 60 -14.49 17.37 -48.49
CA GLY A 60 -15.41 16.51 -49.20
C GLY A 60 -14.76 15.63 -50.25
N LEU A 61 -15.45 14.52 -50.50
CA LEU A 61 -15.29 13.63 -51.62
C LEU A 61 -15.48 14.36 -52.95
N GLY A 62 -14.45 14.35 -53.79
CA GLY A 62 -14.53 14.65 -55.21
C GLY A 62 -14.27 13.38 -56.01
N LEU A 63 -15.34 12.73 -56.49
CA LEU A 63 -15.27 11.65 -57.47
C LEU A 63 -14.92 12.24 -58.84
N GLY A 64 -13.74 11.91 -59.37
CA GLY A 64 -13.33 12.18 -60.73
C GLY A 64 -13.05 10.86 -61.46
N SER A 65 -13.87 10.56 -62.45
CA SER A 65 -13.79 9.40 -63.34
C SER A 65 -12.57 9.45 -64.27
N GLY A 66 -11.77 8.38 -64.31
CA GLY A 66 -10.77 8.20 -65.37
C GLY A 66 -9.87 6.98 -65.20
N ASN A 67 -10.01 6.02 -66.11
CA ASN A 67 -9.01 5.01 -66.51
C ASN A 67 -8.75 3.82 -65.57
N ALA A 68 -9.75 2.94 -65.46
CA ALA A 68 -9.58 1.55 -65.05
C ALA A 68 -9.02 0.70 -66.23
N ALA A 69 -7.69 0.66 -66.41
CA ALA A 69 -7.04 -0.37 -67.25
C ALA A 69 -5.52 -0.56 -67.08
N ALA A 70 -4.82 0.17 -66.22
CA ALA A 70 -3.35 0.12 -66.13
C ALA A 70 -2.79 -0.12 -64.71
N MET A 71 -3.57 -0.78 -63.84
CA MET A 71 -3.20 -1.00 -62.43
C MET A 71 -3.40 -2.46 -61.99
N ARG A 72 -3.06 -3.43 -62.86
CA ARG A 72 -3.13 -4.87 -62.55
C ARG A 72 -1.82 -5.64 -62.71
N THR A 73 -0.71 -4.97 -63.00
CA THR A 73 0.60 -5.63 -63.18
C THR A 73 1.73 -4.99 -62.37
N LEU A 74 1.40 -4.22 -61.33
CA LEU A 74 2.36 -3.73 -60.33
C LEU A 74 1.93 -4.03 -58.88
N ALA A 75 0.90 -4.87 -58.69
CA ALA A 75 0.33 -5.23 -57.39
C ALA A 75 0.66 -6.68 -56.95
N LEU A 76 1.51 -7.39 -57.69
CA LEU A 76 1.94 -8.76 -57.36
C LEU A 76 3.43 -8.88 -56.98
N GLY A 77 4.18 -7.77 -56.98
CA GLY A 77 5.61 -7.72 -56.63
C GLY A 77 5.96 -6.84 -55.43
N LEU A 78 4.97 -6.32 -54.70
CA LEU A 78 5.17 -5.38 -53.59
C LEU A 78 4.45 -5.80 -52.28
N CYS A 79 4.08 -7.07 -52.14
CA CYS A 79 3.41 -7.62 -50.95
C CYS A 79 4.18 -8.78 -50.29
N LEU A 80 5.51 -8.80 -50.42
CA LEU A 80 6.42 -9.75 -49.75
C LEU A 80 7.44 -9.05 -48.84
N GLY A 81 7.05 -7.86 -48.35
CA GLY A 81 7.74 -7.11 -47.31
C GLY A 81 6.74 -6.54 -46.32
N LEU A 82 5.75 -7.35 -45.92
CA LEU A 82 5.06 -7.11 -44.65
C LEU A 82 6.12 -7.33 -43.57
N GLY A 83 6.83 -6.24 -43.23
CA GLY A 83 7.61 -6.21 -42.01
C GLY A 83 6.68 -6.68 -40.90
N LEU A 84 7.02 -7.80 -40.28
CA LEU A 84 6.47 -8.16 -38.98
C LEU A 84 6.70 -6.93 -38.12
N ALA A 85 5.66 -6.13 -37.89
CA ALA A 85 5.73 -5.04 -36.94
C ALA A 85 6.07 -5.73 -35.61
N GLN A 86 7.35 -5.61 -35.20
CA GLN A 86 7.76 -6.12 -33.91
C GLN A 86 6.83 -5.46 -32.90
N LYS A 87 6.11 -6.26 -32.11
CA LYS A 87 5.31 -5.75 -31.00
C LYS A 87 6.23 -4.81 -30.21
N PRO A 88 5.81 -3.57 -29.93
CA PRO A 88 6.66 -2.63 -29.20
C PRO A 88 7.07 -3.30 -27.88
N THR A 89 8.37 -3.39 -27.63
CA THR A 89 8.90 -3.92 -26.38
C THR A 89 8.35 -3.08 -25.23
N PRO A 90 7.77 -3.69 -24.19
CA PRO A 90 7.36 -2.95 -22.99
C PRO A 90 8.53 -2.15 -22.44
N ARG A 91 8.25 -0.91 -21.98
CA ARG A 91 9.30 -0.11 -21.32
C ARG A 91 9.75 -0.79 -20.04
N LEU A 92 8.80 -1.22 -19.21
CA LEU A 92 9.06 -2.02 -18.02
C LEU A 92 8.79 -3.49 -18.35
N ASP A 93 9.80 -4.34 -18.22
CA ASP A 93 9.72 -5.75 -18.60
C ASP A 93 10.44 -6.67 -17.58
N VAL A 94 10.30 -7.98 -17.75
CA VAL A 94 11.01 -9.00 -16.98
C VAL A 94 11.69 -9.98 -17.92
N GLU A 95 12.99 -10.16 -17.72
CA GLU A 95 13.77 -11.23 -18.34
C GLU A 95 13.91 -12.38 -17.34
N VAL A 96 13.59 -13.61 -17.75
CA VAL A 96 13.68 -14.82 -16.91
C VAL A 96 14.55 -15.86 -17.61
N ASP A 97 15.51 -16.43 -16.89
CA ASP A 97 16.37 -17.50 -17.40
C ASP A 97 15.83 -18.90 -17.08
N LYS A 98 16.47 -19.94 -17.61
CA LYS A 98 16.03 -21.33 -17.43
C LYS A 98 16.07 -21.85 -15.99
N SER A 99 16.77 -21.16 -15.08
CA SER A 99 16.79 -21.49 -13.66
C SER A 99 15.67 -20.80 -12.88
N GLY A 100 14.91 -19.92 -13.53
CA GLY A 100 13.91 -19.06 -12.91
C GLY A 100 14.49 -17.79 -12.27
N ALA A 101 15.81 -17.58 -12.38
CA ALA A 101 16.40 -16.29 -12.03
C ALA A 101 15.91 -15.23 -13.03
N TYR A 102 15.66 -14.02 -12.53
CA TYR A 102 15.05 -12.98 -13.34
C TYR A 102 15.64 -11.61 -13.07
N ALA A 103 15.39 -10.67 -13.97
CA ALA A 103 15.70 -9.26 -13.84
C ALA A 103 14.54 -8.42 -14.35
N VAL A 104 14.17 -7.37 -13.62
CA VAL A 104 13.29 -6.32 -14.14
C VAL A 104 14.14 -5.39 -15.01
N THR A 105 13.68 -5.12 -16.22
CA THR A 105 14.34 -4.22 -17.16
C THR A 105 13.50 -2.97 -17.40
N LEU A 106 14.19 -1.85 -17.63
CA LEU A 106 13.61 -0.59 -18.05
C LEU A 106 14.30 -0.14 -19.35
N ASP A 107 13.53 0.01 -20.41
CA ASP A 107 13.99 0.36 -21.76
C ASP A 107 15.14 -0.57 -22.24
N GLY A 108 15.05 -1.86 -21.88
CA GLY A 108 16.02 -2.91 -22.23
C GLY A 108 17.31 -2.92 -21.38
N LEU A 109 17.40 -2.07 -20.35
CA LEU A 109 18.51 -2.09 -19.38
C LEU A 109 18.04 -2.70 -18.06
N THR A 110 18.89 -3.44 -17.37
CA THR A 110 18.55 -3.98 -16.05
C THR A 110 18.27 -2.86 -15.05
N TRP A 111 17.02 -2.81 -14.58
CA TRP A 111 16.56 -1.90 -13.54
C TRP A 111 16.76 -2.53 -12.16
N ALA A 112 16.34 -3.79 -11.97
CA ALA A 112 16.54 -4.48 -10.69
C ALA A 112 16.81 -5.98 -10.93
N GLN A 113 17.81 -6.52 -10.23
CA GLN A 113 18.06 -7.95 -10.22
C GLN A 113 17.06 -8.66 -9.30
N GLY A 114 16.52 -9.77 -9.76
CA GLY A 114 15.65 -10.63 -8.96
C GLY A 114 16.41 -11.29 -7.82
N GLY A 115 15.78 -11.35 -6.65
CA GLY A 115 16.22 -12.15 -5.51
C GLY A 115 15.67 -13.59 -5.57
N PRO A 116 16.14 -14.47 -4.68
CA PRO A 116 15.69 -15.86 -4.66
C PRO A 116 14.22 -15.97 -4.28
N VAL A 117 13.55 -16.97 -4.87
CA VAL A 117 12.23 -17.41 -4.45
C VAL A 117 12.34 -18.16 -3.13
N ALA A 118 11.45 -17.92 -2.17
CA ALA A 118 11.45 -18.66 -0.91
C ALA A 118 10.04 -18.93 -0.38
N LEU A 119 9.89 -20.01 0.39
CA LEU A 119 8.70 -20.31 1.17
C LEU A 119 9.06 -21.02 2.48
N THR A 120 8.20 -20.88 3.48
CA THR A 120 8.31 -21.59 4.76
C THR A 120 7.29 -22.71 4.80
N VAL A 121 7.74 -23.94 5.06
CA VAL A 121 6.88 -25.12 5.20
C VAL A 121 7.41 -25.99 6.33
N GLY A 122 6.52 -26.53 7.16
CA GLY A 122 6.94 -27.33 8.31
C GLY A 122 7.82 -26.56 9.31
N SER A 123 7.67 -25.23 9.39
CA SER A 123 8.51 -24.31 10.17
C SER A 123 9.97 -24.21 9.70
N GLU A 124 10.29 -24.65 8.48
CA GLU A 124 11.61 -24.51 7.87
C GLU A 124 11.52 -23.63 6.61
N ALA A 125 12.49 -22.73 6.45
CA ALA A 125 12.64 -21.96 5.23
C ALA A 125 13.22 -22.84 4.10
N ARG A 126 12.66 -22.72 2.90
CA ARG A 126 13.11 -23.35 1.66
C ARG A 126 13.39 -22.24 0.66
N VAL A 127 14.61 -22.20 0.10
CA VAL A 127 15.06 -21.11 -0.77
C VAL A 127 15.51 -21.67 -2.11
N ALA A 128 15.18 -20.98 -3.19
CA ALA A 128 15.67 -21.34 -4.52
C ALA A 128 17.18 -21.08 -4.59
N GLY A 129 17.93 -22.07 -5.09
CA GLY A 129 19.38 -22.00 -5.28
C GLY A 129 20.23 -22.54 -4.13
N ASP A 130 19.65 -22.83 -2.94
CA ASP A 130 20.37 -23.50 -1.84
C ASP A 130 20.08 -25.01 -1.73
N GLY A 131 19.24 -25.53 -2.63
CA GLY A 131 18.79 -26.93 -2.64
C GLY A 131 17.53 -27.19 -1.80
N GLY A 132 16.99 -26.19 -1.10
CA GLY A 132 15.76 -26.29 -0.34
C GLY A 132 14.49 -26.14 -1.19
N LEU A 133 14.56 -25.41 -2.30
CA LEU A 133 13.45 -25.22 -3.23
C LEU A 133 13.96 -25.34 -4.68
N GLU A 134 13.29 -26.17 -5.49
CA GLU A 134 13.68 -26.43 -6.87
C GLU A 134 12.59 -25.97 -7.86
N LEU A 135 13.04 -25.43 -9.00
CA LEU A 135 12.18 -25.17 -10.15
C LEU A 135 11.85 -26.51 -10.82
N VAL A 136 10.58 -26.93 -10.74
CA VAL A 136 10.12 -28.21 -11.29
C VAL A 136 9.39 -28.07 -12.63
N GLU A 137 8.92 -26.87 -12.95
CA GLU A 137 8.23 -26.54 -14.21
C GLU A 137 8.41 -25.06 -14.56
N GLY A 138 8.51 -24.73 -15.85
CA GLY A 138 8.79 -23.38 -16.32
C GLY A 138 10.28 -23.02 -16.40
N PRO A 139 10.63 -21.76 -16.74
CA PRO A 139 9.70 -20.70 -17.10
C PRO A 139 9.02 -20.96 -18.46
N GLU A 140 7.71 -20.83 -18.49
CA GLU A 140 6.91 -20.84 -19.73
C GLU A 140 6.23 -19.49 -19.90
N PHE A 141 6.04 -19.06 -21.15
CA PHE A 141 5.42 -17.78 -21.46
C PHE A 141 4.25 -17.93 -22.42
N GLU A 142 3.26 -17.08 -22.24
CA GLU A 142 2.10 -16.97 -23.13
C GLU A 142 1.64 -15.51 -23.24
N ASP A 143 1.04 -15.16 -24.37
CA ASP A 143 0.23 -13.94 -24.47
C ASP A 143 -1.18 -14.30 -23.99
N ASP A 144 -1.67 -13.61 -22.95
CA ASP A 144 -3.00 -13.82 -22.36
C ASP A 144 -3.85 -12.56 -22.51
N GLU A 145 -4.97 -12.68 -23.22
CA GLU A 145 -5.91 -11.59 -23.49
C GLU A 145 -6.86 -11.32 -22.31
N LEU A 146 -6.85 -12.17 -21.28
CA LEU A 146 -7.78 -12.16 -20.14
C LEU A 146 -7.12 -11.78 -18.81
N CYS A 147 -5.90 -11.22 -18.82
CA CYS A 147 -5.28 -10.76 -17.57
C CYS A 147 -6.08 -9.63 -16.91
N SER A 148 -5.89 -9.45 -15.61
CA SER A 148 -6.76 -8.60 -14.78
C SER A 148 -6.82 -7.13 -15.19
N LEU A 149 -5.75 -6.60 -15.80
CA LEU A 149 -5.67 -5.22 -16.28
C LEU A 149 -5.79 -5.10 -17.82
N GLY A 150 -6.17 -6.19 -18.50
CA GLY A 150 -6.23 -6.28 -19.96
C GLY A 150 -5.21 -7.28 -20.53
N PRO A 151 -4.95 -7.26 -21.85
CA PRO A 151 -4.00 -8.17 -22.47
C PRO A 151 -2.59 -8.02 -21.89
N CYS A 152 -1.95 -9.13 -21.56
CA CYS A 152 -0.62 -9.16 -20.98
C CYS A 152 0.23 -10.31 -21.53
N ARG A 153 1.54 -10.22 -21.36
CA ARG A 153 2.43 -11.39 -21.48
C ARG A 153 2.58 -12.01 -20.11
N ARG A 154 2.17 -13.26 -19.94
CA ARG A 154 2.36 -14.01 -18.69
C ARG A 154 3.60 -14.90 -18.79
N THR A 155 4.36 -14.98 -17.72
CA THR A 155 5.40 -16.00 -17.52
C THR A 155 5.17 -16.68 -16.17
N TRP A 156 5.13 -18.02 -16.13
CA TRP A 156 4.91 -18.76 -14.89
C TRP A 156 5.97 -19.83 -14.65
N MET A 157 6.12 -20.18 -13.38
CA MET A 157 7.09 -21.14 -12.85
C MET A 157 6.49 -21.87 -11.66
N THR A 158 6.81 -23.15 -11.51
CA THR A 158 6.38 -23.99 -10.39
C THR A 158 7.59 -24.40 -9.56
N TRP A 159 7.52 -24.15 -8.26
CA TRP A 159 8.58 -24.43 -7.30
C TRP A 159 8.14 -25.49 -6.29
N SER A 160 9.00 -26.46 -6.00
CA SER A 160 8.72 -27.50 -5.01
C SER A 160 9.93 -27.85 -4.15
N ASP A 161 9.66 -28.23 -2.90
CA ASP A 161 10.65 -28.86 -2.01
C ASP A 161 10.64 -30.41 -2.10
N HIS A 162 9.87 -30.96 -3.05
CA HIS A 162 9.60 -32.39 -3.26
C HIS A 162 8.92 -33.12 -2.09
N ALA A 163 8.45 -32.37 -1.09
CA ALA A 163 7.65 -32.86 0.02
C ALA A 163 6.24 -32.26 -0.06
N ASP A 164 5.93 -31.31 0.83
CA ASP A 164 4.62 -30.67 0.93
C ASP A 164 4.62 -29.23 0.39
N GLY A 165 5.79 -28.65 0.13
CA GLY A 165 5.96 -27.31 -0.43
C GLY A 165 5.69 -27.29 -1.93
N LEU A 166 4.65 -26.58 -2.34
CA LEU A 166 4.37 -26.26 -3.73
C LEU A 166 3.91 -24.80 -3.84
N MET A 167 4.66 -24.00 -4.60
CA MET A 167 4.32 -22.61 -4.89
C MET A 167 4.47 -22.35 -6.38
N GLU A 168 3.46 -21.73 -6.97
CA GLU A 168 3.51 -21.21 -8.32
C GLU A 168 3.79 -19.71 -8.26
N THR A 169 4.67 -19.23 -9.14
CA THR A 169 4.99 -17.81 -9.26
C THR A 169 4.79 -17.35 -10.69
N SER A 170 4.25 -16.15 -10.89
CA SER A 170 4.10 -15.59 -12.23
C SER A 170 4.37 -14.10 -12.33
N PHE A 171 4.72 -13.67 -13.53
CA PHE A 171 4.76 -12.27 -13.97
C PHE A 171 3.67 -12.07 -15.01
N GLU A 172 2.86 -11.03 -14.87
CA GLU A 172 1.97 -10.50 -15.91
C GLU A 172 2.52 -9.14 -16.32
N ILE A 173 3.05 -9.04 -17.55
CA ILE A 173 3.69 -7.84 -18.07
C ILE A 173 2.73 -7.14 -19.04
N TYR A 174 2.42 -5.89 -18.74
CA TYR A 174 1.51 -5.07 -19.52
C TYR A 174 2.27 -3.99 -20.28
N SER A 175 1.77 -3.65 -21.48
CA SER A 175 2.43 -2.71 -22.39
C SER A 175 2.55 -1.26 -21.87
N ASP A 176 1.80 -0.92 -20.82
CA ASP A 176 1.72 0.42 -20.21
C ASP A 176 2.69 0.63 -19.04
N GLY A 177 3.70 -0.25 -18.88
CA GLY A 177 4.71 -0.11 -17.84
C GLY A 177 4.27 -0.66 -16.50
N VAL A 178 3.46 -1.72 -16.51
CA VAL A 178 2.95 -2.40 -15.32
C VAL A 178 3.41 -3.85 -15.32
N ILE A 179 3.87 -4.32 -14.17
CA ILE A 179 4.12 -5.74 -13.91
C ILE A 179 3.28 -6.14 -12.71
N VAL A 180 2.43 -7.17 -12.85
CA VAL A 180 1.79 -7.83 -11.72
C VAL A 180 2.53 -9.13 -11.44
N TYR A 181 2.88 -9.35 -10.18
CA TYR A 181 3.51 -10.58 -9.72
C TYR A 181 2.48 -11.37 -8.93
N GLU A 182 2.47 -12.69 -9.07
CA GLU A 182 1.58 -13.54 -8.28
C GLU A 182 2.36 -14.68 -7.63
N GLN A 183 2.00 -14.96 -6.38
CA GLN A 183 2.27 -16.22 -5.69
C GLN A 183 0.95 -16.98 -5.59
N SER A 184 0.92 -18.24 -6.01
CA SER A 184 -0.23 -19.14 -5.89
C SER A 184 0.16 -20.40 -5.13
N PHE A 185 -0.76 -20.92 -4.33
CA PHE A 185 -0.56 -22.10 -3.49
C PHE A 185 -1.63 -23.16 -3.81
N PRO A 186 -1.50 -23.91 -4.92
CA PRO A 186 -2.54 -24.83 -5.39
C PRO A 186 -2.94 -25.88 -4.34
N LYS A 187 -1.95 -26.37 -3.58
CA LYS A 187 -2.14 -27.39 -2.52
C LYS A 187 -2.27 -26.80 -1.12
N GLY A 188 -2.11 -25.48 -0.97
CA GLY A 188 -1.95 -24.82 0.32
C GLY A 188 -0.61 -25.17 0.97
N LEU A 189 -0.37 -24.65 2.17
CA LEU A 189 0.86 -24.89 2.95
C LEU A 189 0.52 -25.02 4.44
N GLN A 190 1.33 -25.79 5.17
CA GLN A 190 1.19 -25.99 6.62
C GLN A 190 2.48 -25.63 7.35
N GLY A 191 2.34 -25.10 8.57
CA GLY A 191 3.50 -24.71 9.39
C GLY A 191 4.29 -23.58 8.73
N THR A 192 3.61 -22.60 8.16
CA THR A 192 4.22 -21.50 7.40
C THR A 192 4.77 -20.39 8.29
N ALA A 193 4.49 -20.45 9.59
CA ALA A 193 4.95 -19.44 10.53
C ALA A 193 6.48 -19.49 10.63
N VAL A 194 7.11 -18.33 10.49
CA VAL A 194 8.55 -18.18 10.63
C VAL A 194 8.92 -18.37 12.10
N LYS A 195 9.92 -19.22 12.34
CA LYS A 195 10.53 -19.44 13.66
C LYS A 195 12.03 -19.25 13.51
N GLY A 196 12.63 -18.34 14.26
CA GLY A 196 14.07 -18.08 14.13
C GLY A 196 14.62 -16.90 14.92
N GLY A 197 13.80 -16.16 15.67
CA GLY A 197 14.23 -15.02 16.46
C GLY A 197 14.34 -15.34 17.95
N THR A 198 15.21 -14.61 18.65
CA THR A 198 15.15 -14.52 20.12
C THR A 198 13.94 -13.73 20.62
N ASP A 199 13.24 -13.06 19.70
CA ASP A 199 12.03 -12.28 19.94
C ASP A 199 10.89 -12.72 19.00
N PRO A 200 9.92 -13.49 19.50
CA PRO A 200 8.72 -13.87 18.75
C PRO A 200 7.91 -12.68 18.21
N ALA A 201 8.05 -11.49 18.81
CA ALA A 201 7.38 -10.29 18.32
C ALA A 201 8.01 -9.77 17.01
N ALA A 202 9.28 -10.06 16.75
CA ALA A 202 9.95 -9.71 15.50
C ALA A 202 9.66 -10.70 14.36
N GLU A 203 9.36 -11.96 14.69
CA GLU A 203 9.07 -13.02 13.70
C GLU A 203 7.80 -12.73 12.90
N LYS A 204 6.80 -12.07 13.51
CA LYS A 204 5.57 -11.67 12.83
C LYS A 204 5.80 -10.69 11.68
N ASP A 205 6.90 -9.92 11.76
CA ASP A 205 7.26 -8.86 10.82
C ASP A 205 8.25 -9.35 9.74
N LEU A 206 8.62 -10.64 9.77
CA LEU A 206 9.34 -11.31 8.69
C LEU A 206 8.39 -11.79 7.59
N LEU A 207 8.94 -12.46 6.58
CA LEU A 207 8.17 -13.09 5.52
C LEU A 207 8.19 -14.61 5.61
N SER A 208 7.02 -15.22 5.47
CA SER A 208 6.83 -16.64 5.27
C SER A 208 7.16 -17.07 3.83
N THR A 209 6.91 -16.20 2.85
CA THR A 209 7.21 -16.44 1.43
C THR A 209 7.87 -15.21 0.81
N SER A 210 8.60 -15.38 -0.29
CA SER A 210 9.32 -14.29 -0.96
C SER A 210 9.26 -14.46 -2.47
N PHE A 211 8.40 -13.68 -3.13
CA PHE A 211 8.33 -13.45 -4.57
C PHE A 211 7.31 -12.31 -4.90
N PRO A 212 7.69 -11.25 -5.62
CA PRO A 212 9.02 -10.98 -6.14
C PRO A 212 9.98 -10.63 -5.00
N ALA A 213 11.26 -10.61 -5.33
CA ALA A 213 12.34 -10.18 -4.47
C ALA A 213 13.34 -9.41 -5.32
N PHE A 214 13.99 -8.40 -4.76
CA PHE A 214 14.91 -7.54 -5.50
C PHE A 214 16.22 -7.39 -4.74
N VAL A 215 17.34 -7.61 -5.43
CA VAL A 215 18.67 -7.37 -4.88
C VAL A 215 18.97 -5.87 -4.98
N ALA A 216 19.26 -5.25 -3.84
CA ALA A 216 19.69 -3.87 -3.78
C ALA A 216 21.14 -3.72 -4.23
N GLN A 217 21.31 -3.20 -5.44
CA GLN A 217 22.59 -3.12 -6.13
C GLN A 217 22.87 -1.69 -6.61
N GLU A 218 24.05 -1.18 -6.29
CA GLU A 218 24.54 0.10 -6.82
C GLU A 218 25.19 -0.07 -8.20
N GLY A 219 25.21 1.01 -8.99
CA GLY A 219 26.03 1.09 -10.20
C GLY A 219 25.44 0.40 -11.44
N LEU A 220 24.20 -0.08 -11.39
CA LEU A 220 23.48 -0.50 -12.59
C LEU A 220 23.30 0.71 -13.52
N LYS A 221 23.73 0.57 -14.79
CA LYS A 221 23.63 1.65 -15.77
C LYS A 221 22.17 1.94 -16.07
N GLY A 222 21.71 3.14 -15.71
CA GLY A 222 20.31 3.52 -15.84
C GLY A 222 19.38 2.83 -14.85
N GLY A 223 19.94 2.15 -13.84
CA GLY A 223 19.18 1.55 -12.75
C GLY A 223 18.83 2.58 -11.65
N PRO A 224 18.10 2.13 -10.62
CA PRO A 224 17.70 2.98 -9.51
C PRO A 224 18.91 3.41 -8.69
N ALA A 225 18.93 4.69 -8.34
CA ALA A 225 19.92 5.28 -7.44
C ALA A 225 19.42 5.31 -5.99
N GLY A 226 18.11 5.32 -5.79
CA GLY A 226 17.50 5.44 -4.47
C GLY A 226 16.16 4.72 -4.35
N VAL A 227 15.72 4.62 -3.11
CA VAL A 227 14.38 4.15 -2.73
C VAL A 227 13.69 5.17 -1.83
N LEU A 228 12.41 5.41 -2.08
CA LEU A 228 11.48 6.10 -1.19
C LEU A 228 10.51 5.05 -0.63
N HIS A 229 10.43 4.91 0.69
CA HIS A 229 9.57 3.94 1.35
C HIS A 229 8.51 4.64 2.19
N PHE A 230 7.23 4.37 1.91
CA PHE A 230 6.11 4.83 2.72
C PHE A 230 5.92 3.86 3.89
N ALA A 231 6.34 4.27 5.09
CA ALA A 231 6.52 3.38 6.22
C ALA A 231 6.05 3.98 7.55
N GLY A 232 5.95 3.11 8.55
CA GLY A 232 5.57 3.44 9.91
C GLY A 232 4.06 3.43 10.10
N LYS A 233 3.65 3.29 11.36
CA LYS A 233 2.25 3.45 11.76
C LYS A 233 1.74 4.81 11.30
N PHE A 234 0.62 4.79 10.58
CA PHE A 234 0.03 5.99 9.95
C PHE A 234 0.97 6.72 8.97
N MET A 235 1.92 6.01 8.35
CA MET A 235 2.91 6.52 7.40
C MET A 235 3.85 7.62 7.95
N LYS A 236 3.97 7.73 9.27
CA LYS A 236 4.77 8.78 9.94
C LYS A 236 6.28 8.67 9.69
N ASP A 237 6.76 7.50 9.28
CA ASP A 237 8.18 7.17 9.16
C ASP A 237 8.56 7.00 7.69
N THR A 238 8.01 7.81 6.77
CA THR A 238 8.43 7.79 5.36
C THR A 238 9.94 8.06 5.25
N ARG A 239 10.68 7.17 4.57
CA ARG A 239 12.15 7.19 4.50
C ARG A 239 12.64 7.25 3.07
N SER A 240 13.83 7.80 2.86
CA SER A 240 14.57 7.62 1.62
C SER A 240 16.00 7.16 1.91
N SER A 241 16.55 6.35 1.03
CA SER A 241 17.92 5.84 1.13
C SER A 241 18.49 5.46 -0.24
N PRO A 242 19.81 5.37 -0.40
CA PRO A 242 20.41 4.79 -1.61
C PRO A 242 19.95 3.36 -1.84
N TRP A 243 19.75 2.97 -3.11
CA TRP A 243 19.48 1.58 -3.47
C TRP A 243 20.80 0.80 -3.55
N GLY A 244 21.09 0.03 -2.50
CA GLY A 244 22.39 -0.64 -2.35
C GLY A 244 22.62 -1.19 -0.93
N PRO A 245 23.88 -1.29 -0.47
CA PRO A 245 24.21 -1.73 0.89
C PRO A 245 23.66 -0.86 2.02
N ARG A 246 23.10 0.32 1.71
CA ARG A 246 22.47 1.24 2.66
C ARG A 246 20.96 1.36 2.49
N THR A 247 20.34 0.47 1.71
CA THR A 247 18.88 0.41 1.56
C THR A 247 18.22 0.31 2.93
N ASN A 248 17.29 1.23 3.20
CA ASN A 248 16.53 1.29 4.44
C ASN A 248 15.04 1.18 4.12
N ILE A 249 14.52 -0.03 4.33
CA ILE A 249 13.11 -0.38 4.16
C ILE A 249 12.68 -1.09 5.45
N THR A 250 11.54 -0.69 6.01
CA THR A 250 10.93 -1.40 7.15
C THR A 250 10.18 -2.64 6.69
N SER A 251 9.97 -3.57 7.62
CA SER A 251 9.27 -4.85 7.37
C SER A 251 7.95 -4.92 8.13
N GLY A 252 7.14 -5.93 7.81
CA GLY A 252 6.00 -6.32 8.63
C GLY A 252 4.83 -5.34 8.63
N GLU A 253 4.19 -5.18 9.79
CA GLU A 253 2.97 -4.36 9.96
C GLU A 253 3.19 -2.86 9.70
N GLU A 254 4.44 -2.40 9.76
CA GLU A 254 4.82 -1.01 9.56
C GLU A 254 5.36 -0.74 8.16
N SER A 255 5.31 -1.73 7.26
CA SER A 255 5.71 -1.55 5.88
C SER A 255 4.55 -1.09 4.99
N GLY A 256 4.86 -0.21 4.04
CA GLY A 256 3.98 0.14 2.93
C GLY A 256 4.73 0.09 1.59
N PRO A 257 4.12 0.65 0.52
CA PRO A 257 4.71 0.71 -0.80
C PRO A 257 6.09 1.37 -0.81
N PHE A 258 6.96 0.96 -1.73
CA PHE A 258 8.25 1.62 -1.95
C PHE A 258 8.42 1.99 -3.43
N VAL A 259 9.21 3.02 -3.69
CA VAL A 259 9.47 3.56 -5.02
C VAL A 259 10.97 3.52 -5.27
N LEU A 260 11.39 2.75 -6.27
CA LEU A 260 12.76 2.81 -6.80
C LEU A 260 12.83 3.94 -7.81
N PHE A 261 13.85 4.79 -7.76
CA PHE A 261 13.99 5.92 -8.69
C PHE A 261 15.44 6.11 -9.12
N ASP A 262 15.65 6.57 -10.35
CA ASP A 262 16.99 6.86 -10.88
C ASP A 262 17.56 8.18 -10.33
N ALA A 263 18.83 8.45 -10.59
CA ALA A 263 19.53 9.62 -10.03
C ALA A 263 18.95 10.97 -10.51
N HIS A 264 18.31 10.99 -11.67
CA HIS A 264 17.69 12.18 -12.25
C HIS A 264 16.20 12.29 -11.89
N ASN A 265 15.62 11.24 -11.31
CA ASN A 265 14.19 11.06 -11.08
C ASN A 265 13.40 11.18 -12.39
N ASP A 266 13.99 10.76 -13.50
CA ASP A 266 13.32 10.70 -14.80
C ASP A 266 12.41 9.46 -14.87
N ASN A 267 12.85 8.36 -14.24
CA ASN A 267 12.06 7.13 -14.11
C ASN A 267 11.95 6.72 -12.65
N ALA A 268 10.74 6.28 -12.28
CA ALA A 268 10.47 5.70 -10.99
C ALA A 268 9.52 4.51 -11.12
N VAL A 269 9.76 3.47 -10.33
CA VAL A 269 8.92 2.27 -10.26
C VAL A 269 8.44 2.09 -8.84
N ILE A 270 7.14 2.26 -8.61
CA ILE A 270 6.50 1.96 -7.33
C ILE A 270 6.11 0.50 -7.27
N THR A 271 6.45 -0.18 -6.18
CA THR A 271 6.08 -1.56 -5.89
C THR A 271 5.23 -1.64 -4.63
N SER A 272 4.14 -2.40 -4.68
CA SER A 272 3.26 -2.63 -3.53
C SER A 272 2.56 -3.97 -3.59
N THR A 273 1.92 -4.36 -2.48
CA THR A 273 0.86 -5.37 -2.49
C THR A 273 -0.27 -4.95 -3.44
N PHE A 274 -0.80 -5.90 -4.20
CA PHE A 274 -1.86 -5.71 -5.21
C PHE A 274 -3.13 -6.49 -4.89
N SER A 275 -3.05 -7.54 -4.06
CA SER A 275 -4.21 -8.23 -3.50
C SER A 275 -3.92 -8.70 -2.08
N ASN A 276 -4.95 -9.08 -1.31
CA ASN A 276 -4.78 -9.62 0.04
C ASN A 276 -3.88 -8.75 0.96
N PHE A 277 -4.15 -7.44 0.98
CA PHE A 277 -3.34 -6.41 1.65
C PHE A 277 -2.98 -6.69 3.11
N MET A 278 -3.85 -7.40 3.84
CA MET A 278 -3.66 -7.65 5.27
C MET A 278 -2.67 -8.80 5.55
N THR A 279 -2.36 -9.61 4.56
CA THR A 279 -1.46 -10.77 4.69
C THR A 279 -0.20 -10.63 3.87
N GLY A 280 -0.19 -9.78 2.84
CA GLY A 280 1.00 -9.41 2.08
C GLY A 280 1.83 -8.35 2.79
N SER A 281 3.14 -8.55 2.82
CA SER A 281 4.12 -7.62 3.38
C SER A 281 5.42 -7.68 2.56
N GLN A 282 6.43 -6.99 3.05
CA GLN A 282 7.79 -7.01 2.51
C GLN A 282 8.80 -7.05 3.66
N THR A 283 10.03 -7.43 3.33
CA THR A 283 11.15 -7.34 4.28
C THR A 283 12.44 -7.05 3.53
N ALA A 284 13.38 -6.38 4.19
CA ALA A 284 14.74 -6.22 3.71
C ALA A 284 15.69 -7.09 4.55
N VAL A 285 16.34 -8.06 3.93
CA VAL A 285 17.29 -8.97 4.58
C VAL A 285 18.69 -8.68 4.05
N THR A 286 19.65 -8.51 4.96
CA THR A 286 21.07 -8.43 4.61
C THR A 286 21.67 -9.83 4.68
N ASP A 287 22.30 -10.28 3.59
CA ASP A 287 23.01 -11.57 3.57
C ASP A 287 24.39 -11.48 4.25
N GLN A 288 25.08 -12.62 4.34
CA GLN A 288 26.42 -12.68 4.95
C GLN A 288 27.48 -11.89 4.17
N SER A 289 27.23 -11.61 2.89
CA SER A 289 28.11 -10.84 2.02
C SER A 289 27.85 -9.33 2.10
N GLY A 290 26.80 -8.92 2.83
CA GLY A 290 26.39 -7.52 2.98
C GLY A 290 25.45 -7.01 1.88
N TYR A 291 24.96 -7.88 0.99
CA TYR A 291 23.94 -7.50 0.02
C TYR A 291 22.56 -7.51 0.67
N ILE A 292 21.75 -6.51 0.32
CA ILE A 292 20.38 -6.41 0.81
C ILE A 292 19.44 -6.97 -0.26
N THR A 293 18.58 -7.91 0.13
CA THR A 293 17.45 -8.37 -0.69
C THR A 293 16.15 -7.88 -0.09
N VAL A 294 15.33 -7.23 -0.90
CA VAL A 294 13.99 -6.77 -0.56
C VAL A 294 12.98 -7.77 -1.11
N GLY A 295 12.46 -8.64 -0.25
CA GLY A 295 11.44 -9.64 -0.60
C GLY A 295 10.04 -9.13 -0.35
N LEU A 296 9.06 -9.63 -1.11
CA LEU A 296 7.62 -9.44 -0.90
C LEU A 296 6.93 -10.79 -0.76
N GLY A 297 5.97 -10.90 0.15
CA GLY A 297 5.22 -12.15 0.32
C GLY A 297 4.34 -12.17 1.57
N LEU A 298 4.00 -13.38 2.03
CA LEU A 298 3.14 -13.58 3.20
C LEU A 298 3.85 -13.15 4.49
N LEU A 299 3.11 -12.52 5.40
CA LEU A 299 3.60 -12.21 6.75
C LEU A 299 4.08 -13.48 7.48
N GLY A 300 5.17 -13.35 8.24
CA GLY A 300 5.80 -14.46 8.97
C GLY A 300 4.93 -15.06 10.07
N SER A 301 3.86 -14.38 10.49
CA SER A 301 2.88 -14.87 11.45
C SER A 301 1.81 -15.80 10.88
N VAL A 302 1.75 -15.97 9.55
CA VAL A 302 0.79 -16.86 8.89
C VAL A 302 1.09 -18.31 9.29
N LEU A 303 0.12 -19.00 9.91
CA LEU A 303 0.31 -20.37 10.41
C LEU A 303 0.16 -21.43 9.32
N SER A 304 -0.76 -21.21 8.39
CA SER A 304 -1.03 -22.08 7.24
C SER A 304 -1.68 -21.27 6.11
N VAL A 305 -1.58 -21.80 4.90
CA VAL A 305 -2.16 -21.21 3.68
C VAL A 305 -3.17 -22.19 3.11
N PRO A 306 -4.42 -21.78 2.84
CA PRO A 306 -5.41 -22.70 2.28
C PRO A 306 -5.12 -23.03 0.80
N PRO A 307 -5.53 -24.21 0.31
CA PRO A 307 -5.43 -24.55 -1.11
C PRO A 307 -6.13 -23.53 -2.00
N GLY A 308 -5.47 -23.16 -3.10
CA GLY A 308 -5.98 -22.19 -4.09
C GLY A 308 -5.87 -20.73 -3.66
N TYR A 309 -5.21 -20.43 -2.54
CA TYR A 309 -4.90 -19.07 -2.15
C TYR A 309 -3.89 -18.44 -3.12
N SER A 310 -4.06 -17.16 -3.45
CA SER A 310 -3.06 -16.40 -4.19
C SER A 310 -2.83 -15.00 -3.61
N LEU A 311 -1.61 -14.49 -3.78
CA LEU A 311 -1.17 -13.19 -3.31
C LEU A 311 -0.50 -12.46 -4.46
N LYS A 312 -0.98 -11.27 -4.77
CA LYS A 312 -0.45 -10.47 -5.89
C LYS A 312 0.27 -9.23 -5.40
N PHE A 313 1.31 -8.85 -6.12
CA PHE A 313 2.05 -7.60 -5.99
C PHE A 313 2.05 -6.87 -7.33
N ILE A 314 2.34 -5.58 -7.34
CA ILE A 314 2.37 -4.77 -8.56
C ILE A 314 3.58 -3.85 -8.54
N SER A 315 4.23 -3.71 -9.69
CA SER A 315 5.18 -2.63 -10.00
C SER A 315 4.59 -1.74 -11.10
N VAL A 316 4.64 -0.42 -10.90
CA VAL A 316 4.11 0.57 -11.85
C VAL A 316 5.18 1.61 -12.15
N LEU A 317 5.48 1.78 -13.44
CA LEU A 317 6.37 2.82 -13.95
C LEU A 317 5.67 4.20 -13.94
N GLY A 318 6.46 5.24 -13.69
CA GLY A 318 6.08 6.62 -13.96
C GLY A 318 7.28 7.50 -14.24
N ASP A 319 7.00 8.67 -14.80
CA ASP A 319 7.97 9.72 -15.10
C ASP A 319 8.31 10.46 -13.78
N GLY A 320 9.19 9.84 -13.00
CA GLY A 320 9.55 10.25 -11.65
C GLY A 320 8.55 9.82 -10.57
N VAL A 321 8.96 10.00 -9.30
CA VAL A 321 8.25 9.46 -8.13
C VAL A 321 6.77 9.89 -8.06
N THR A 322 6.47 11.16 -8.33
CA THR A 322 5.08 11.67 -8.24
C THR A 322 4.17 11.00 -9.27
N ASP A 323 4.62 10.88 -10.51
CA ASP A 323 3.84 10.27 -11.58
C ASP A 323 3.63 8.77 -11.30
N ALA A 324 4.68 8.07 -10.86
CA ALA A 324 4.59 6.66 -10.47
C ALA A 324 3.52 6.42 -9.39
N VAL A 325 3.50 7.24 -8.33
CA VAL A 325 2.48 7.14 -7.25
C VAL A 325 1.07 7.44 -7.78
N LEU A 326 0.90 8.43 -8.65
CA LEU A 326 -0.40 8.78 -9.22
C LEU A 326 -0.92 7.69 -10.17
N ASN A 327 -0.06 7.13 -11.01
CA ASN A 327 -0.37 6.02 -11.92
C ASN A 327 -0.74 4.76 -11.14
N TRP A 328 0.05 4.40 -10.13
CA TRP A 328 -0.28 3.32 -9.21
C TRP A 328 -1.64 3.51 -8.55
N GLY A 329 -1.90 4.69 -7.98
CA GLY A 329 -3.19 4.98 -7.36
C GLY A 329 -4.37 4.89 -8.35
N LYS A 330 -4.15 5.29 -9.62
CA LYS A 330 -5.15 5.15 -10.69
C LYS A 330 -5.44 3.68 -11.01
N ILE A 331 -4.41 2.85 -11.16
CA ILE A 331 -4.54 1.41 -11.44
C ILE A 331 -5.24 0.70 -10.28
N MET A 332 -4.81 0.94 -9.03
CA MET A 332 -5.44 0.37 -7.84
C MET A 332 -6.93 0.71 -7.78
N ARG A 333 -7.29 1.98 -8.03
CA ARG A 333 -8.70 2.39 -8.05
C ARG A 333 -9.49 1.70 -9.16
N ALA A 334 -8.92 1.59 -10.37
CA ALA A 334 -9.56 0.91 -11.49
C ALA A 334 -9.81 -0.58 -11.18
N GLN A 335 -8.78 -1.29 -10.70
CA GLN A 335 -8.85 -2.70 -10.32
C GLN A 335 -9.97 -3.00 -9.32
N TYR A 336 -10.17 -2.11 -8.34
CA TYR A 336 -11.14 -2.30 -7.27
C TYR A 336 -12.46 -1.55 -7.47
N GLY A 337 -12.72 -1.05 -8.69
CA GLY A 337 -13.96 -0.35 -9.03
C GLY A 337 -14.20 0.90 -8.19
N LYS A 338 -13.13 1.59 -7.78
CA LYS A 338 -13.20 2.81 -6.96
C LYS A 338 -13.06 4.04 -7.86
N SER A 339 -13.94 5.01 -7.67
CA SER A 339 -13.85 6.33 -8.32
C SER A 339 -13.24 7.34 -7.36
N ALA A 340 -12.23 8.08 -7.82
CA ALA A 340 -11.64 9.18 -7.04
C ALA A 340 -12.67 10.27 -6.77
N VAL A 341 -13.47 10.62 -7.78
CA VAL A 341 -14.55 11.62 -7.66
C VAL A 341 -15.61 11.15 -6.68
N ALA A 342 -16.09 9.92 -6.82
CA ALA A 342 -17.08 9.38 -5.88
C ALA A 342 -16.51 9.22 -4.47
N GLY A 343 -15.20 8.97 -4.33
CA GLY A 343 -14.51 8.97 -3.03
C GLY A 343 -14.57 10.34 -2.38
N TYR A 344 -14.13 11.39 -3.10
CA TYR A 344 -14.22 12.77 -2.66
C TYR A 344 -15.65 13.20 -2.33
N GLU A 345 -16.62 12.87 -3.18
CA GLU A 345 -18.02 13.27 -3.00
C GLU A 345 -18.66 12.62 -1.76
N ARG A 346 -18.26 11.40 -1.42
CA ARG A 346 -18.78 10.64 -0.27
C ARG A 346 -18.03 10.92 1.03
N ASP A 347 -16.80 11.42 0.96
CA ASP A 347 -15.99 11.69 2.14
C ASP A 347 -16.21 13.12 2.64
N ILE A 348 -17.00 13.24 3.71
CA ILE A 348 -17.29 14.53 4.35
C ILE A 348 -16.02 15.23 4.86
N SER A 349 -14.97 14.47 5.20
CA SER A 349 -13.70 15.00 5.69
C SER A 349 -12.86 15.68 4.61
N LEU A 350 -13.09 15.32 3.34
CA LEU A 350 -12.43 15.95 2.20
C LEU A 350 -13.19 17.17 1.67
N ARG A 351 -14.50 17.28 1.98
CA ARG A 351 -15.39 18.32 1.42
C ARG A 351 -15.59 19.50 2.34
N TYR A 352 -15.46 19.28 3.64
CA TYR A 352 -15.86 20.27 4.63
C TYR A 352 -14.78 20.45 5.69
N LEU A 353 -14.81 21.62 6.33
CA LEU A 353 -14.05 21.83 7.55
C LEU A 353 -14.67 20.98 8.67
N GLY A 354 -13.87 20.25 9.42
CA GLY A 354 -14.31 19.54 10.62
C GLY A 354 -13.45 19.85 11.82
N TYR A 355 -13.93 19.46 13.00
CA TYR A 355 -13.21 19.54 14.26
C TYR A 355 -12.66 18.15 14.62
N ALA A 356 -11.40 18.02 15.03
CA ALA A 356 -10.82 16.74 15.40
C ALA A 356 -10.31 16.77 16.84
N THR A 357 -10.59 15.71 17.60
CA THR A 357 -10.05 15.53 18.97
C THR A 357 -8.87 14.55 19.02
N ASP A 358 -8.34 14.12 17.88
CA ASP A 358 -7.25 13.15 17.75
C ASP A 358 -5.92 13.70 18.33
N ASN A 359 -4.92 12.82 18.44
CA ASN A 359 -3.59 13.08 18.98
C ASN A 359 -2.96 14.35 18.39
N GLY A 360 -2.70 15.32 19.28
CA GLY A 360 -2.19 16.65 18.93
C GLY A 360 -3.24 17.76 18.96
N ALA A 361 -4.54 17.43 19.06
CA ALA A 361 -5.61 18.40 19.26
C ALA A 361 -5.69 18.91 20.72
N TYR A 362 -6.34 20.06 20.92
CA TYR A 362 -6.47 20.68 22.25
C TYR A 362 -7.28 19.82 23.24
N TYR A 363 -8.41 19.25 22.80
CA TYR A 363 -9.23 18.35 23.63
C TYR A 363 -8.85 16.87 23.49
N TYR A 364 -7.61 16.57 23.09
CA TYR A 364 -7.11 15.20 23.14
C TYR A 364 -6.77 14.82 24.59
N TYR A 365 -7.52 13.87 25.17
CA TYR A 365 -7.39 13.50 26.59
C TYR A 365 -7.55 14.68 27.56
N HIS A 366 -8.32 15.69 27.14
CA HIS A 366 -8.53 16.93 27.86
C HIS A 366 -9.98 17.40 27.66
N THR A 367 -10.69 17.63 28.77
CA THR A 367 -12.02 18.26 28.80
C THR A 367 -11.90 19.69 29.32
N GLU A 368 -12.95 20.48 29.20
CA GLU A 368 -13.03 21.72 29.97
C GLU A 368 -13.12 21.44 31.47
N ASP A 369 -12.82 22.46 32.28
CA ASP A 369 -12.72 22.32 33.73
C ASP A 369 -14.08 21.96 34.34
N GLY A 370 -14.15 20.77 34.95
CA GLY A 370 -15.31 20.33 35.72
C GLY A 370 -16.46 19.74 34.91
N VAL A 371 -16.28 19.56 33.60
CA VAL A 371 -17.29 18.98 32.69
C VAL A 371 -16.79 17.69 32.03
N ASN A 372 -17.72 16.92 31.47
CA ASN A 372 -17.41 15.74 30.68
C ASN A 372 -17.15 16.11 29.20
N TYR A 373 -16.91 15.10 28.36
CA TYR A 373 -16.63 15.33 26.94
C TYR A 373 -17.87 15.68 26.11
N GLU A 374 -19.03 15.15 26.47
CA GLU A 374 -20.30 15.56 25.84
C GLU A 374 -20.50 17.06 25.99
N GLU A 375 -20.42 17.57 27.22
CA GLU A 375 -20.52 19.00 27.53
C GLU A 375 -19.41 19.82 26.84
N THR A 376 -18.16 19.34 26.89
CA THR A 376 -17.04 20.00 26.20
C THR A 376 -17.29 20.14 24.69
N LEU A 377 -17.81 19.10 24.03
CA LEU A 377 -18.07 19.13 22.59
C LEU A 377 -19.28 20.00 22.23
N GLU A 378 -20.27 20.09 23.11
CA GLU A 378 -21.37 21.05 23.00
C GLU A 378 -20.84 22.49 23.07
N ASP A 379 -19.96 22.80 24.02
CA ASP A 379 -19.34 24.12 24.15
C ASP A 379 -18.47 24.49 22.92
N VAL A 380 -17.72 23.53 22.37
CA VAL A 380 -16.98 23.71 21.10
C VAL A 380 -17.91 24.03 19.94
N HIS A 381 -19.02 23.31 19.82
CA HIS A 381 -20.04 23.54 18.80
C HIS A 381 -20.65 24.94 18.94
N ASP A 382 -21.12 25.29 20.13
CA ASP A 382 -21.80 26.55 20.41
C ASP A 382 -20.88 27.76 20.21
N TYR A 383 -19.62 27.63 20.61
CA TYR A 383 -18.61 28.63 20.31
C TYR A 383 -18.40 28.79 18.80
N ALA A 384 -18.26 27.68 18.07
CA ALA A 384 -18.06 27.71 16.62
C ALA A 384 -19.24 28.37 15.88
N GLU A 385 -20.48 28.06 16.26
CA GLU A 385 -21.69 28.73 15.78
C GLU A 385 -21.63 30.24 16.06
N LYS A 386 -21.32 30.62 17.31
CA LYS A 386 -21.25 32.03 17.74
C LYS A 386 -20.25 32.86 16.96
N ILE A 387 -19.10 32.29 16.59
CA ILE A 387 -18.05 32.99 15.83
C ILE A 387 -18.11 32.71 14.31
N GLY A 388 -19.10 31.95 13.85
CA GLY A 388 -19.32 31.67 12.44
C GLY A 388 -18.29 30.73 11.81
N VAL A 389 -17.68 29.82 12.58
CA VAL A 389 -16.81 28.75 12.05
C VAL A 389 -17.67 27.57 11.60
N PRO A 390 -17.70 27.26 10.29
CA PRO A 390 -18.71 26.34 9.75
C PRO A 390 -18.23 24.89 9.76
N TYR A 391 -17.91 24.34 10.93
CA TYR A 391 -17.62 22.90 11.03
C TYR A 391 -18.79 22.08 10.49
N LYS A 392 -18.52 20.99 9.76
CA LYS A 392 -19.54 20.07 9.21
C LYS A 392 -19.39 18.63 9.65
N TYR A 393 -18.43 18.37 10.53
CA TYR A 393 -18.29 17.10 11.23
C TYR A 393 -17.36 17.28 12.44
N ILE A 394 -17.43 16.33 13.36
CA ILE A 394 -16.47 16.16 14.45
C ILE A 394 -15.87 14.76 14.32
N LEU A 395 -14.54 14.65 14.35
CA LEU A 395 -13.80 13.40 14.48
C LEU A 395 -13.50 13.19 15.96
N ILE A 396 -14.01 12.10 16.53
CA ILE A 396 -13.88 11.76 17.95
C ILE A 396 -12.88 10.60 18.11
N ASP A 397 -11.73 10.89 18.68
CA ASP A 397 -10.68 9.92 19.00
C ASP A 397 -9.94 10.32 20.29
N SER A 398 -9.45 9.43 21.16
CA SER A 398 -9.64 7.97 21.28
C SER A 398 -10.09 7.59 22.71
N TRP A 399 -10.96 8.40 23.34
CA TRP A 399 -11.29 8.30 24.78
C TRP A 399 -12.71 7.79 25.08
N TRP A 400 -13.55 7.62 24.07
CA TRP A 400 -14.96 7.31 24.23
C TRP A 400 -15.30 5.83 24.37
N TYR A 401 -14.33 4.95 24.11
CA TYR A 401 -14.46 3.49 24.16
C TYR A 401 -13.51 2.85 25.18
N LEU A 402 -13.81 1.62 25.58
CA LEU A 402 -12.96 0.87 26.50
C LEU A 402 -11.67 0.41 25.81
N LYS A 403 -10.52 0.68 26.45
CA LYS A 403 -9.21 0.24 25.97
C LYS A 403 -8.74 -1.07 26.61
N GLY A 404 -8.04 -1.88 25.83
CA GLY A 404 -7.47 -3.16 26.21
C GLY A 404 -5.95 -3.18 26.22
N ALA A 405 -5.38 -4.36 25.97
CA ALA A 405 -3.93 -4.53 25.85
C ALA A 405 -3.37 -3.61 24.75
N GLY A 406 -2.19 -3.01 25.01
CA GLY A 406 -1.55 -2.08 24.08
C GLY A 406 -2.33 -0.79 23.82
N SER A 407 -3.28 -0.43 24.68
CA SER A 407 -4.16 0.74 24.52
C SER A 407 -5.06 0.69 23.27
N GLY A 408 -5.18 -0.47 22.62
CA GLY A 408 -6.11 -0.69 21.53
C GLY A 408 -7.56 -0.76 22.02
N VAL A 409 -8.51 -0.65 21.09
CA VAL A 409 -9.94 -0.81 21.39
C VAL A 409 -10.19 -2.21 21.93
N LYS A 410 -10.89 -2.31 23.06
CA LYS A 410 -11.37 -3.58 23.63
C LYS A 410 -12.86 -3.76 23.39
N ASP A 411 -13.63 -2.69 23.55
CA ASP A 411 -15.08 -2.67 23.42
C ASP A 411 -15.48 -1.34 22.79
N TRP A 412 -16.28 -1.39 21.73
CA TRP A 412 -16.79 -0.21 21.00
C TRP A 412 -18.02 0.41 21.67
N THR A 413 -18.43 -0.08 22.82
CA THR A 413 -19.52 0.51 23.62
C THR A 413 -19.06 1.87 24.16
N GLU A 414 -19.88 2.90 23.96
CA GLU A 414 -19.63 4.21 24.56
C GLU A 414 -19.53 4.13 26.09
N GLN A 415 -18.64 4.93 26.64
CA GLN A 415 -18.47 5.04 28.08
C GLN A 415 -19.49 6.05 28.66
N PRO A 416 -20.41 5.65 29.57
CA PRO A 416 -21.46 6.54 30.07
C PRO A 416 -20.96 7.73 30.90
N ASP A 417 -19.74 7.68 31.44
CA ASP A 417 -19.09 8.81 32.12
C ASP A 417 -18.51 9.83 31.13
N VAL A 418 -18.39 9.45 29.87
CA VAL A 418 -17.91 10.29 28.78
C VAL A 418 -19.08 10.90 28.00
N PHE A 419 -20.04 10.05 27.60
CA PHE A 419 -21.27 10.42 26.90
C PHE A 419 -22.48 9.94 27.70
N PRO A 420 -22.89 10.65 28.77
CA PRO A 420 -23.98 10.22 29.64
C PRO A 420 -25.32 10.12 28.91
N SER A 421 -25.52 10.90 27.84
CA SER A 421 -26.72 10.82 27.01
C SER A 421 -26.65 9.72 25.93
N GLY A 422 -25.48 9.09 25.75
CA GLY A 422 -25.18 8.14 24.69
C GLY A 422 -25.01 8.82 23.34
N PHE A 423 -24.25 8.21 22.44
CA PHE A 423 -23.79 8.86 21.21
C PHE A 423 -24.91 9.43 20.36
N GLN A 424 -26.02 8.70 20.21
CA GLN A 424 -27.12 9.14 19.35
C GLN A 424 -27.74 10.45 19.84
N ALA A 425 -27.85 10.66 21.15
CA ALA A 425 -28.38 11.89 21.72
C ALA A 425 -27.34 13.01 21.67
N SER A 426 -26.12 12.76 22.15
CA SER A 426 -25.02 13.73 22.19
C SER A 426 -24.67 14.26 20.81
N LEU A 427 -24.62 13.38 19.80
CA LEU A 427 -24.33 13.73 18.40
C LEU A 427 -25.54 14.37 17.70
N SER A 428 -26.77 14.14 18.16
CA SER A 428 -27.95 14.82 17.61
C SER A 428 -28.05 16.28 18.05
N LEU A 429 -27.53 16.63 19.24
CA LEU A 429 -27.41 18.01 19.71
C LEU A 429 -26.24 18.75 19.05
N SER A 430 -25.07 18.11 18.98
CA SER A 430 -23.84 18.73 18.45
C SER A 430 -23.67 18.66 16.92
N LEU A 431 -24.55 17.94 16.21
CA LEU A 431 -24.57 17.86 14.75
C LEU A 431 -25.93 18.26 14.16
N SER A 432 -26.55 19.35 14.64
CA SER A 432 -27.63 20.05 13.89
C SER A 432 -27.18 20.59 12.50
N LEU A 433 -26.01 20.16 12.05
CA LEU A 433 -25.54 19.99 10.70
C LEU A 433 -26.57 19.29 9.81
N SER A 434 -27.51 20.09 9.33
CA SER A 434 -28.36 19.78 8.19
C SER A 434 -27.50 19.38 6.98
N LEU A 435 -27.16 18.11 6.87
CA LEU A 435 -26.89 17.49 5.58
C LEU A 435 -28.19 17.57 4.77
N SER A 436 -28.08 18.16 3.58
CA SER A 436 -29.21 18.24 2.66
C SER A 436 -29.74 16.81 2.42
N PRO A 437 -31.02 16.63 2.06
CA PRO A 437 -31.56 15.31 1.76
C PRO A 437 -30.77 14.50 0.71
N LYS A 438 -29.93 15.16 -0.11
CA LYS A 438 -29.01 14.49 -1.05
C LYS A 438 -27.82 13.84 -0.37
N ASP A 439 -27.35 14.36 0.76
CA ASP A 439 -26.16 13.89 1.47
C ASP A 439 -26.48 12.80 2.53
N ARG A 440 -27.76 12.46 2.75
CA ARG A 440 -28.18 11.40 3.71
C ARG A 440 -28.22 9.98 3.12
N LYS A 441 -27.93 9.81 1.83
CA LYS A 441 -28.10 8.54 1.11
C LYS A 441 -26.78 7.87 0.65
N SER A 442 -25.62 8.34 1.12
CA SER A 442 -24.32 7.72 0.80
C SER A 442 -23.86 6.73 1.84
#